data_AF-A0A8J6P8H6-F1
#
_entry.id   AF-A0A8J6P8H6-F1
#
_cell.length_a   1.000
_cell.length_b   1.000
_cell.length_c   1.000
_cell.angle_alpha   90.00
_cell.angle_beta   90.00
_cell.angle_gamma   90.00
#
_symmetry.space_group_name_H-M   'P 1'
#
loop_
_entity.id
_entity.type
_entity.pdbx_description
1 polymer ?
#
loop_
_entity_poly.entity_id
_entity_poly.type
_entity_poly.pdbx_seq_one_letter_code
_entity_poly.pdbx_strand_id
1 'polypeptide(L)'
;MNKSKKNIIRIKNGQKYFFRFTVNQRIQHFILATCVIVLALTGFPLKFHDAFWAHRLYALFGGIKAAPIVHKVAGVVLLVLFVYHCIYTCYHAYVGQIIPLKKKEGLSIGKLVKVVLSHPFIPNLKDVKDIIGLFKYGSSPN
;
A
#
# COMPACT_ATOMS: atom_id res chain seq x y z
N MET A 1 -25.92 21.31 -10.21
CA MET A 1 -25.66 19.94 -10.71
C MET A 1 -24.98 19.10 -9.64
N ASN A 2 -25.66 18.01 -9.27
CA ASN A 2 -25.44 17.08 -8.18
C ASN A 2 -24.07 16.36 -8.25
N LYS A 3 -23.15 16.66 -7.34
CA LYS A 3 -21.96 15.82 -7.11
C LYS A 3 -22.25 14.92 -5.93
N SER A 4 -22.69 13.70 -6.24
CA SER A 4 -22.78 12.55 -5.35
C SER A 4 -21.73 12.63 -4.23
N LYS A 5 -22.20 12.82 -2.99
CA LYS A 5 -21.38 12.75 -1.77
C LYS A 5 -20.73 11.37 -1.74
N LYS A 6 -19.50 11.26 -2.25
CA LYS A 6 -18.73 10.03 -2.26
C LYS A 6 -18.63 9.52 -0.82
N ASN A 7 -19.17 8.33 -0.58
CA ASN A 7 -19.36 7.68 0.71
C ASN A 7 -18.05 7.54 1.54
N ILE A 8 -17.67 8.55 2.31
CA ILE A 8 -16.56 8.47 3.28
C ILE A 8 -17.04 8.11 4.70
N ILE A 9 -18.35 8.15 4.95
CA ILE A 9 -18.95 7.88 6.25
C ILE A 9 -20.02 6.80 6.05
N ARG A 10 -19.78 5.58 6.54
CA ARG A 10 -20.84 4.59 6.73
C ARG A 10 -21.25 4.59 8.18
N ILE A 11 -22.54 4.73 8.45
CA ILE A 11 -23.09 4.62 9.81
C ILE A 11 -23.64 3.19 9.93
N LYS A 12 -23.04 2.37 10.78
CA LYS A 12 -23.54 1.03 11.12
C LYS A 12 -23.68 0.98 12.65
N ASN A 13 -24.87 0.67 13.16
CA ASN A 13 -25.19 0.63 14.59
C ASN A 13 -24.77 1.90 15.36
N GLY A 14 -25.04 3.09 14.82
CA GLY A 14 -24.70 4.38 15.47
C GLY A 14 -23.22 4.77 15.42
N GLN A 15 -22.32 3.90 14.91
CA GLN A 15 -20.89 4.20 14.80
C GLN A 15 -20.54 4.73 13.40
N LYS A 16 -19.77 5.83 13.35
CA LYS A 16 -19.28 6.46 12.11
C LYS A 16 -17.99 5.79 11.65
N TYR A 17 -18.04 5.03 10.56
CA TYR A 17 -16.88 4.41 9.94
C TYR A 17 -16.26 5.37 8.91
N PHE A 18 -15.00 5.76 9.14
CA PHE A 18 -14.20 6.55 8.22
C PHE A 18 -13.28 5.65 7.40
N PHE A 19 -13.54 5.52 6.09
CA PHE A 19 -12.67 4.75 5.21
C PHE A 19 -11.56 5.64 4.63
N ARG A 20 -10.33 5.49 5.16
CA ARG A 20 -9.13 6.18 4.66
C ARG A 20 -8.67 5.66 3.29
N PHE A 21 -9.00 4.41 2.95
CA PHE A 21 -8.63 3.76 1.68
C PHE A 21 -9.84 3.22 0.92
N THR A 22 -9.83 3.41 -0.41
CA THR A 22 -10.82 2.76 -1.27
C THR A 22 -10.55 1.25 -1.35
N VAL A 23 -11.59 0.46 -1.66
CA VAL A 23 -11.45 -1.01 -1.80
C VAL A 23 -10.48 -1.35 -2.93
N ASN A 24 -10.54 -0.63 -4.05
CA ASN A 24 -9.64 -0.82 -5.19
C ASN A 24 -8.17 -0.59 -4.81
N GLN A 25 -7.88 0.46 -4.02
CA GLN A 25 -6.53 0.73 -3.53
C GLN A 25 -5.99 -0.41 -2.67
N ARG A 26 -6.82 -0.97 -1.78
CA ARG A 26 -6.43 -2.09 -0.93
C ARG A 26 -6.14 -3.34 -1.75
N ILE A 27 -7.01 -3.69 -2.70
CA ILE A 27 -6.83 -4.87 -3.55
C ILE A 27 -5.53 -4.75 -4.37
N GLN A 28 -5.31 -3.60 -5.03
CA GLN A 28 -4.08 -3.38 -5.81
C GLN A 28 -2.83 -3.51 -4.95
N HIS A 29 -2.82 -2.91 -3.76
CA HIS A 29 -1.69 -2.99 -2.85
C HIS A 29 -1.44 -4.41 -2.33
N PHE A 30 -2.50 -5.17 -2.02
CA PHE A 30 -2.39 -6.57 -1.59
C PHE A 30 -1.80 -7.47 -2.69
N ILE A 31 -2.25 -7.29 -3.94
CA ILE A 31 -1.71 -8.03 -5.08
C ILE A 31 -0.23 -7.69 -5.26
N LEU A 32 0.12 -6.40 -5.21
CA LEU A 32 1.50 -5.94 -5.31
C LEU A 32 2.40 -6.55 -4.22
N ALA A 33 1.95 -6.49 -2.95
CA ALA A 33 2.68 -7.05 -1.82
C ALA A 33 2.89 -8.57 -1.97
N THR A 34 1.86 -9.28 -2.45
CA THR A 34 1.95 -10.73 -2.71
C THR A 34 2.96 -11.03 -3.81
N CYS A 35 2.97 -10.26 -4.89
CA CYS A 35 3.97 -10.39 -5.95
C CYS A 35 5.40 -10.17 -5.41
N VAL A 36 5.62 -9.15 -4.59
CA VAL A 36 6.93 -8.90 -3.96
C VAL A 36 7.38 -10.10 -3.11
N ILE A 37 6.47 -10.68 -2.32
CA ILE A 37 6.75 -11.87 -1.52
C ILE A 37 7.14 -13.05 -2.42
N VAL A 38 6.40 -13.30 -3.50
CA VAL A 38 6.71 -14.38 -4.45
C VAL A 38 8.08 -14.16 -5.12
N LEU A 39 8.42 -12.93 -5.51
CA LEU A 39 9.74 -12.61 -6.04
C LEU A 39 10.85 -12.86 -5.01
N ALA A 40 10.63 -12.47 -3.77
CA ALA A 40 11.57 -12.69 -2.69
C ALA A 40 11.78 -14.20 -2.45
N LEU A 41 10.68 -14.96 -2.37
CA LEU A 41 10.72 -16.41 -2.19
C LEU A 41 11.36 -17.15 -3.37
N THR A 42 11.20 -16.69 -4.60
CA THR A 42 11.85 -17.32 -5.76
C THR A 42 13.30 -16.88 -5.96
N GLY A 43 13.66 -15.66 -5.55
CA GLY A 43 15.01 -15.10 -5.69
C GLY A 43 15.97 -15.45 -4.54
N PHE A 44 15.48 -15.54 -3.30
CA PHE A 44 16.33 -15.84 -2.15
C PHE A 44 17.00 -17.21 -2.19
N PRO A 45 16.35 -18.32 -2.60
CA PRO A 45 17.02 -19.61 -2.72
C PRO A 45 18.17 -19.60 -3.72
N LEU A 46 18.14 -18.72 -4.72
CA LEU A 46 19.22 -18.57 -5.70
C LEU A 46 20.48 -17.98 -5.07
N LYS A 47 20.31 -17.07 -4.08
CA LYS A 47 21.41 -16.44 -3.35
C LYS A 47 21.89 -17.29 -2.16
N PHE A 48 20.97 -18.01 -1.51
CA PHE A 48 21.25 -18.82 -0.32
C PHE A 48 21.15 -20.32 -0.63
N HIS A 49 21.90 -20.80 -1.62
CA HIS A 49 21.81 -22.20 -2.06
C HIS A 49 22.21 -23.20 -0.96
N ASP A 50 23.09 -22.82 -0.04
CA ASP A 50 23.56 -23.66 1.08
C ASP A 50 22.55 -23.77 2.23
N ALA A 51 21.48 -22.99 2.24
CA ALA A 51 20.51 -23.02 3.31
C ALA A 51 19.59 -24.26 3.20
N PHE A 52 19.37 -24.97 4.31
CA PHE A 52 18.55 -26.17 4.36
C PHE A 52 17.11 -25.97 3.84
N TRP A 53 16.56 -24.77 4.02
CA TRP A 53 15.22 -24.40 3.55
C TRP A 53 15.19 -24.01 2.07
N ALA A 54 16.32 -23.56 1.50
CA ALA A 54 16.39 -23.07 0.13
C ALA A 54 16.09 -24.20 -0.87
N HIS A 55 16.65 -25.39 -0.66
CA HIS A 55 16.43 -26.52 -1.56
C HIS A 55 14.95 -26.97 -1.61
N ARG A 56 14.27 -27.00 -0.45
CA ARG A 56 12.83 -27.33 -0.35
C ARG A 56 11.96 -26.27 -1.03
N LEU A 57 12.26 -25.01 -0.77
CA LEU A 57 11.52 -23.89 -1.33
C LEU A 57 11.72 -23.81 -2.86
N TYR A 58 12.95 -24.03 -3.32
CA TYR A 58 13.29 -24.02 -4.74
C TYR A 58 12.66 -25.20 -5.50
N ALA A 59 12.59 -26.39 -4.87
CA ALA A 59 11.88 -27.54 -5.41
C ALA A 59 10.37 -27.29 -5.57
N LEU A 60 9.74 -26.56 -4.64
CA LEU A 60 8.33 -26.19 -4.72
C LEU A 60 8.02 -25.32 -5.96
N PHE A 61 8.95 -24.47 -6.36
CA PHE A 61 8.85 -23.62 -7.56
C PHE A 61 9.34 -24.31 -8.86
N GLY A 62 9.59 -25.62 -8.82
CA GLY A 62 9.99 -26.42 -9.98
C GLY A 62 11.51 -26.48 -10.24
N GLY A 63 12.33 -26.14 -9.24
CA GLY A 63 13.78 -26.36 -9.23
C GLY A 63 14.57 -25.49 -10.20
N ILE A 64 15.78 -25.94 -10.56
CA ILE A 64 16.79 -25.16 -11.32
C ILE A 64 16.28 -24.67 -12.68
N LYS A 65 15.38 -25.41 -13.30
CA LYS A 65 14.87 -25.10 -14.65
C LYS A 65 13.67 -24.15 -14.63
N ALA A 66 12.72 -24.35 -13.72
CA ALA A 66 11.47 -23.59 -13.72
C ALA A 66 11.47 -22.36 -12.80
N ALA A 67 12.14 -22.41 -11.64
CA ALA A 67 12.11 -21.31 -10.67
C ALA A 67 12.63 -19.97 -11.23
N PRO A 68 13.71 -19.92 -12.06
CA PRO A 68 14.14 -18.67 -12.70
C PRO A 68 13.14 -18.12 -13.73
N ILE A 69 12.40 -19.00 -14.40
CA ILE A 69 11.36 -18.61 -15.37
C ILE A 69 10.19 -17.98 -14.62
N VAL A 70 9.73 -18.63 -13.53
CA VAL A 70 8.67 -18.12 -12.67
C VAL A 70 9.06 -16.76 -12.07
N HIS A 71 10.30 -16.61 -11.61
CA HIS A 71 10.80 -15.33 -11.08
C HIS A 71 10.73 -14.20 -12.12
N LYS A 72 11.20 -14.45 -13.35
CA LYS A 72 11.17 -13.45 -14.44
C LYS A 72 9.75 -13.05 -14.80
N VAL A 73 8.85 -14.02 -14.97
CA VAL A 73 7.44 -13.75 -15.29
C VAL A 73 6.77 -12.97 -14.16
N ALA A 74 6.98 -13.38 -12.91
CA ALA A 74 6.47 -12.67 -11.74
C ALA A 74 7.02 -11.24 -11.68
N GLY A 75 8.30 -11.04 -12.03
CA GLY A 75 8.93 -9.71 -12.05
C GLY A 75 8.33 -8.78 -13.10
N VAL A 76 8.05 -9.27 -14.31
CA VAL A 76 7.36 -8.49 -15.35
C VAL A 76 5.95 -8.11 -14.90
N VAL A 77 5.21 -9.07 -14.33
CA VAL A 77 3.85 -8.83 -13.80
C VAL A 77 3.88 -7.80 -12.67
N LEU A 78 4.83 -7.93 -11.74
CA LEU A 78 5.03 -6.97 -10.65
C LEU A 78 5.32 -5.58 -11.19
N LEU A 79 6.19 -5.44 -12.19
CA LEU A 79 6.55 -4.15 -12.78
C LEU A 79 5.33 -3.46 -13.39
N VAL A 80 4.54 -4.19 -14.19
CA VAL A 80 3.32 -3.65 -14.83
C VAL A 80 2.29 -3.24 -13.76
N LEU A 81 2.05 -4.09 -12.77
CA LEU A 81 1.11 -3.79 -11.68
C LEU A 81 1.60 -2.63 -10.81
N PHE A 82 2.91 -2.52 -10.56
CA PHE A 82 3.52 -1.43 -9.82
C PHE A 82 3.31 -0.09 -10.54
N VAL A 83 3.60 -0.04 -11.84
CA VAL A 83 3.40 1.17 -12.65
C VAL A 83 1.92 1.56 -12.65
N TYR A 84 1.02 0.61 -12.87
CA TYR A 84 -0.42 0.86 -12.83
C TYR A 84 -0.89 1.38 -11.45
N HIS A 85 -0.46 0.75 -10.36
CA HIS A 85 -0.78 1.16 -8.99
C HIS A 85 -0.22 2.56 -8.67
N CYS A 86 1.00 2.85 -9.10
CA CYS A 86 1.65 4.14 -8.91
C CYS A 86 0.88 5.24 -9.66
N ILE A 87 0.55 5.04 -10.93
CA ILE A 87 -0.27 5.98 -11.72
C ILE A 87 -1.63 6.19 -11.07
N TYR A 88 -2.33 5.12 -10.68
CA TYR A 88 -3.65 5.20 -10.05
C TYR A 88 -3.60 6.01 -8.74
N THR A 89 -2.62 5.71 -7.89
CA THR A 89 -2.44 6.38 -6.60
C THR A 89 -2.05 7.84 -6.78
N CYS A 90 -1.06 8.12 -7.65
CA CYS A 90 -0.63 9.49 -7.98
C CYS A 90 -1.75 10.30 -8.63
N TYR A 91 -2.55 9.72 -9.54
CA TYR A 91 -3.69 10.40 -10.14
C TYR A 91 -4.75 10.78 -9.10
N HIS A 92 -5.11 9.83 -8.22
CA HIS A 92 -6.06 10.11 -7.14
C HIS A 92 -5.54 11.14 -6.13
N ALA A 93 -4.24 11.12 -5.82
CA ALA A 93 -3.58 12.11 -4.99
C ALA A 93 -3.55 13.49 -5.65
N TYR A 94 -3.21 13.52 -6.93
CA TYR A 94 -3.11 14.75 -7.71
C TYR A 94 -4.48 15.43 -7.82
N VAL A 95 -5.51 14.69 -8.25
CA VAL A 95 -6.87 15.21 -8.40
C VAL A 95 -7.50 15.55 -7.05
N GLY A 96 -7.27 14.72 -6.03
CA GLY A 96 -7.89 14.88 -4.71
C GLY A 96 -7.22 15.91 -3.80
N GLN A 97 -5.90 16.10 -3.91
CA GLN A 97 -5.12 16.93 -2.99
C GLN A 97 -4.39 18.07 -3.71
N ILE A 98 -3.69 17.82 -4.83
CA ILE A 98 -2.86 18.85 -5.49
C ILE A 98 -3.68 19.92 -6.20
N ILE A 99 -4.70 19.55 -7.00
CA ILE A 99 -5.56 20.51 -7.71
C ILE A 99 -6.26 21.49 -6.76
N PRO A 100 -6.92 21.06 -5.66
CA PRO A 100 -7.55 22.00 -4.74
C PRO A 100 -6.53 22.86 -3.99
N LEU A 101 -5.32 22.35 -3.72
CA LEU A 101 -4.24 23.14 -3.11
C LEU A 101 -3.71 24.23 -4.05
N LYS A 102 -3.50 23.91 -5.33
CA LYS A 102 -3.11 24.88 -6.36
C LYS A 102 -4.14 26.00 -6.49
N LYS A 103 -5.43 25.67 -6.40
CA LYS A 103 -6.54 26.63 -6.52
C LYS A 103 -6.70 27.54 -5.29
N LYS A 104 -6.31 27.08 -4.09
CA LYS A 104 -6.55 27.82 -2.83
C LYS A 104 -5.35 28.60 -2.30
N GLU A 105 -4.12 28.08 -2.40
CA GLU A 105 -3.01 28.64 -1.61
C GLU A 105 -1.63 28.69 -2.31
N GLY A 106 -1.56 28.41 -3.62
CA GLY A 106 -0.29 28.37 -4.37
C GLY A 106 0.60 27.16 -4.04
N LEU A 107 1.44 26.74 -4.99
CA LEU A 107 2.36 25.60 -4.82
C LEU A 107 3.64 26.06 -4.10
N SER A 108 3.86 25.56 -2.87
CA SER A 108 5.13 25.66 -2.17
C SER A 108 5.69 24.25 -1.93
N ILE A 109 7.01 24.07 -2.06
CA ILE A 109 7.70 22.77 -1.93
C ILE A 109 7.37 22.11 -0.57
N GLY A 110 7.29 22.90 0.51
CA GLY A 110 6.91 22.39 1.83
C GLY A 110 5.50 21.80 1.88
N LYS A 111 4.55 22.34 1.10
CA LYS A 111 3.19 21.82 1.00
C LYS A 111 3.12 20.55 0.15
N LEU A 112 3.94 20.44 -0.89
CA LEU A 112 4.07 19.21 -1.68
C LEU A 112 4.63 18.07 -0.81
N VAL A 113 5.68 18.34 -0.04
CA VAL A 113 6.26 17.38 0.91
C VAL A 113 5.23 16.97 1.95
N LYS A 114 4.44 17.91 2.49
CA LYS A 114 3.35 17.61 3.42
C LYS A 114 2.25 16.75 2.79
N VAL A 115 1.91 16.96 1.52
CA VAL A 115 0.94 16.14 0.77
C VAL A 115 1.43 14.71 0.61
N VAL A 116 2.72 14.53 0.27
CA VAL A 116 3.33 13.20 0.20
C VAL A 116 3.36 12.55 1.58
N LEU A 117 3.78 13.25 2.62
CA LEU A 117 3.78 12.71 4.00
C LEU A 117 2.37 12.41 4.55
N SER A 118 1.36 13.12 4.05
CA SER A 118 -0.04 12.91 4.44
C SER A 118 -0.74 11.86 3.57
N HIS A 119 -0.01 11.21 2.65
CA HIS A 119 -0.60 10.18 1.82
C HIS A 119 -1.15 9.09 2.73
N PRO A 120 -2.36 8.56 2.46
CA PRO A 120 -2.97 7.61 3.36
C PRO A 120 -2.11 6.36 3.63
N PHE A 121 -1.18 5.99 2.73
CA PHE A 121 -0.24 4.87 2.86
C PHE A 121 1.03 5.17 3.69
N ILE A 122 1.29 6.43 4.03
CA ILE A 122 2.42 6.82 4.86
C ILE A 122 1.90 7.06 6.28
N PRO A 123 2.57 6.50 7.32
CA PRO A 123 2.22 6.79 8.70
C PRO A 123 2.27 8.30 8.96
N ASN A 124 1.15 8.88 9.41
CA ASN A 124 1.09 10.28 9.79
C ASN A 124 1.44 10.41 11.29
N LEU A 125 2.04 11.53 11.69
CA LEU A 125 2.22 11.90 13.10
C LEU A 125 0.91 11.88 13.90
N LYS A 126 -0.23 12.11 13.24
CA LYS A 126 -1.53 11.94 13.87
C LYS A 126 -1.80 10.48 14.27
N ASP A 127 -1.41 9.53 13.43
CA ASP A 127 -1.58 8.10 13.70
C ASP A 127 -0.73 7.68 14.92
N VAL A 128 0.46 8.26 15.12
CA VAL A 128 1.30 8.04 16.31
C VAL A 128 0.63 8.58 17.59
N LYS A 129 0.05 9.78 17.53
CA LYS A 129 -0.68 10.34 18.67
C LYS A 129 -1.90 9.51 19.03
N ASP A 130 -2.60 8.97 18.03
CA ASP A 130 -3.75 8.10 18.24
C ASP A 130 -3.33 6.76 18.89
N ILE A 131 -2.17 6.20 18.52
CA ILE A 131 -1.59 5.01 19.18
C ILE A 131 -1.22 5.30 20.64
N ILE A 132 -0.56 6.44 20.91
CA ILE A 132 -0.21 6.83 22.29
C ILE A 132 -1.47 7.07 23.11
N GLY A 133 -2.50 7.69 22.53
CA GLY A 133 -3.82 7.85 23.15
C GLY A 133 -4.45 6.49 23.45
N LEU A 134 -4.35 5.52 22.54
CA LEU A 134 -4.83 4.16 22.76
C LEU A 134 -4.07 3.45 23.88
N PHE A 135 -2.75 3.61 24.00
CA PHE A 135 -2.00 3.04 25.12
C PHE A 135 -2.34 3.70 26.46
N LYS A 136 -2.54 5.03 26.45
CA LYS A 136 -2.86 5.82 27.64
C LYS A 136 -4.28 5.58 28.17
N TYR A 137 -5.26 5.37 27.28
CA TYR A 137 -6.68 5.23 27.63
C TYR A 137 -7.25 3.83 27.43
N GLY A 138 -6.63 2.99 26.61
CA GLY A 138 -7.06 1.61 26.33
C GLY A 138 -6.59 0.58 27.36
N SER A 139 -5.76 0.99 28.31
CA SER A 139 -5.36 0.19 29.48
C SER A 139 -6.16 0.52 30.74
N SER A 140 -7.10 1.48 30.67
CA SER A 140 -8.04 1.75 31.77
C SER A 140 -9.09 0.64 31.77
N PRO A 141 -9.18 -0.21 32.81
CA PRO A 141 -10.33 -1.09 32.96
C PRO A 141 -11.55 -0.19 33.16
N ASN A 142 -12.63 -0.48 32.44
CA ASN A 142 -13.96 0.00 32.83
C ASN A 142 -14.42 -0.78 34.05
#